data_AF-Q1N2M2-F1
#
_entry.id   AF-Q1N2M2-F1
#
_cell.length_a   1.000
_cell.length_b   1.000
_cell.length_c   1.000
_cell.angle_alpha   90.00
_cell.angle_beta   90.00
_cell.angle_gamma   90.00
#
_symmetry.space_group_name_H-M   'P 1'
#
loop_
_entity.id
_entity.type
_entity.pdbx_description
1 polymer ?
#
loop_
_entity_poly.entity_id
_entity_poly.type
_entity_poly.pdbx_seq_one_letter_code
_entity_poly.pdbx_strand_id
1 'polypeptide(L)'
;MKFWILVFFIFNLAACQLGIEDENEGEAEDIVRSYDNEIDDFDNDDETYNFTLTGTGNILDMYDDIEEMVISGDSNTITIVEDTELTELTITGTGNTVKLEPGITTRIITINISNENNTVSVSEYVNANYNSQNGNTVNGNQVSAQ
;
A
#
# COMPACT_ATOMS: atom_id res chain seq x y z
N MET A 1 28.11 -56.54 -49.41
CA MET A 1 29.33 -55.72 -49.54
C MET A 1 29.09 -54.38 -48.87
N LYS A 2 29.95 -54.04 -47.91
CA LYS A 2 30.35 -52.71 -47.39
C LYS A 2 29.28 -51.63 -47.13
N PHE A 3 28.91 -51.53 -45.83
CA PHE A 3 28.68 -50.32 -45.01
C PHE A 3 29.31 -49.04 -45.56
N TRP A 4 28.66 -47.86 -45.51
CA TRP A 4 29.29 -46.57 -45.18
C TRP A 4 28.23 -45.51 -44.79
N ILE A 5 28.32 -45.08 -43.53
CA ILE A 5 28.06 -43.76 -42.92
C ILE A 5 26.63 -43.20 -42.77
N LEU A 6 26.35 -42.97 -41.49
CA LEU A 6 25.28 -42.28 -40.79
C LEU A 6 25.52 -40.76 -40.84
N VAL A 7 24.49 -39.97 -41.17
CA VAL A 7 24.41 -38.56 -40.74
C VAL A 7 23.01 -38.32 -40.21
N PHE A 8 22.90 -38.48 -38.89
CA PHE A 8 21.88 -37.83 -38.07
C PHE A 8 22.19 -36.33 -38.09
N PHE A 9 21.25 -35.50 -38.55
CA PHE A 9 21.24 -34.07 -38.25
C PHE A 9 19.91 -33.76 -37.56
N ILE A 10 19.95 -33.84 -36.23
CA ILE A 10 19.03 -33.13 -35.34
C ILE A 10 19.63 -31.72 -35.13
N PHE A 11 18.82 -30.78 -34.63
CA PHE A 11 19.07 -29.36 -34.29
C PHE A 11 18.55 -28.39 -35.37
N ASN A 12 17.64 -27.45 -35.10
CA ASN A 12 17.09 -26.94 -33.84
C ASN A 12 15.69 -26.37 -34.08
N LEU A 13 14.85 -26.46 -33.06
CA LEU A 13 13.70 -25.59 -32.87
C LEU A 13 14.15 -24.14 -33.04
N ALA A 14 13.62 -23.44 -34.04
CA ALA A 14 13.41 -22.01 -33.89
C ALA A 14 12.12 -21.86 -33.09
N ALA A 15 12.23 -21.99 -31.78
CA ALA A 15 11.29 -21.36 -30.88
C ALA A 15 11.41 -19.86 -31.16
N CYS A 16 10.47 -19.32 -31.93
CA CYS A 16 10.27 -17.88 -31.96
C CYS A 16 9.63 -17.53 -30.62
N GLN A 17 10.46 -17.47 -29.58
CA GLN A 17 10.15 -16.74 -28.36
C GLN A 17 10.24 -15.27 -28.74
N LEU A 18 9.16 -14.77 -29.34
CA LEU A 18 8.84 -13.35 -29.23
C LEU A 18 8.51 -13.18 -27.76
N GLY A 19 9.49 -12.64 -27.02
CA GLY A 19 9.29 -12.16 -25.68
C GLY A 19 8.04 -11.29 -25.70
N ILE A 20 7.03 -11.74 -24.99
CA ILE A 20 6.22 -10.82 -24.23
C ILE A 20 7.24 -10.30 -23.22
N GLU A 21 7.90 -9.19 -23.58
CA GLU A 21 8.33 -8.27 -22.54
C GLU A 21 7.01 -7.88 -21.90
N ASP A 22 6.68 -8.54 -20.79
CA ASP A 22 5.79 -7.95 -19.81
C ASP A 22 6.51 -6.65 -19.46
N GLU A 23 6.12 -5.57 -20.12
CA GLU A 23 6.07 -4.26 -19.52
C GLU A 23 5.10 -4.42 -18.33
N ASN A 24 5.59 -5.08 -17.27
CA ASN A 24 5.03 -4.95 -15.95
C ASN A 24 5.34 -3.50 -15.58
N GLU A 25 4.52 -2.57 -16.07
CA GLU A 25 4.36 -1.25 -15.50
C GLU A 25 4.08 -1.52 -14.02
N GLY A 26 5.12 -1.30 -13.20
CA GLY A 26 5.31 -1.95 -11.91
C GLY A 26 4.06 -1.92 -11.04
N GLU A 27 3.51 -3.09 -10.76
CA GLU A 27 2.51 -3.25 -9.70
C GLU A 27 3.14 -2.88 -8.35
N ALA A 28 2.41 -2.12 -7.53
CA ALA A 28 2.85 -1.75 -6.19
C ALA A 28 3.19 -2.99 -5.35
N GLU A 29 4.29 -2.94 -4.59
CA GLU A 29 4.69 -4.05 -3.72
C GLU A 29 3.76 -4.15 -2.49
N ASP A 30 3.35 -5.36 -2.12
CA ASP A 30 2.57 -5.60 -0.91
C ASP A 30 3.49 -5.79 0.31
N ILE A 31 3.42 -4.86 1.26
CA ILE A 31 4.22 -4.87 2.49
C ILE A 31 3.33 -5.14 3.70
N VAL A 32 3.63 -6.22 4.42
CA VAL A 32 2.84 -6.64 5.59
C VAL A 32 3.69 -6.60 6.86
N ARG A 33 3.22 -5.86 7.87
CA ARG A 33 3.81 -5.79 9.20
C ARG A 33 2.86 -6.30 10.28
N SER A 34 3.39 -7.13 11.19
CA SER A 34 2.61 -7.81 12.24
C SER A 34 3.23 -7.73 13.64
N TYR A 35 4.20 -6.85 13.83
CA TYR A 35 4.84 -6.64 15.14
C TYR A 35 3.98 -5.73 16.02
N ASP A 36 4.07 -5.89 17.33
CA ASP A 36 3.29 -5.13 18.31
C ASP A 36 4.20 -4.19 19.11
N ASN A 37 3.70 -2.99 19.40
CA ASN A 37 4.37 -1.98 20.23
C ASN A 37 5.75 -1.54 19.71
N GLU A 38 5.95 -1.57 18.40
CA GLU A 38 7.17 -1.07 17.76
C GLU A 38 7.08 0.46 17.54
N ILE A 39 8.25 1.08 17.54
CA ILE A 39 8.45 2.46 17.08
C ILE A 39 9.45 2.36 15.94
N ASP A 40 9.02 2.67 14.73
CA ASP A 40 9.86 2.49 13.54
C ASP A 40 9.58 3.54 12.48
N ASP A 41 10.62 3.82 11.69
CA ASP A 41 10.54 4.66 10.51
C ASP A 41 10.52 3.70 9.31
N PHE A 42 9.48 3.78 8.48
CA PHE A 42 9.32 2.89 7.34
C PHE A 42 9.51 3.64 6.03
N ASP A 43 10.52 3.21 5.28
CA ASP A 43 10.98 3.74 4.00
C ASP A 43 11.15 2.54 3.04
N ASN A 44 10.63 2.67 1.82
CA ASN A 44 10.62 1.69 0.75
C ASN A 44 11.45 2.13 -0.47
N ASP A 45 12.54 2.88 -0.25
CA ASP A 45 13.53 3.25 -1.27
C ASP A 45 12.89 3.94 -2.51
N ASP A 46 11.96 4.89 -2.29
CA ASP A 46 11.21 5.61 -3.34
C ASP A 46 10.32 4.72 -4.25
N GLU A 47 10.02 3.47 -3.88
CA GLU A 47 9.14 2.57 -4.65
C GLU A 47 7.69 2.62 -4.16
N THR A 48 6.72 2.60 -5.08
CA THR A 48 5.28 2.57 -4.76
C THR A 48 4.88 1.25 -4.10
N TYR A 49 4.09 1.31 -3.02
CA TYR A 49 3.71 0.11 -2.25
C TYR A 49 2.31 0.19 -1.61
N ASN A 50 1.77 -0.99 -1.35
CA ASN A 50 0.58 -1.19 -0.51
C ASN A 50 1.02 -1.63 0.88
N PHE A 51 0.55 -0.93 1.91
CA PHE A 51 0.93 -1.20 3.28
C PHE A 51 -0.18 -1.87 4.08
N THR A 52 0.13 -2.98 4.76
CA THR A 52 -0.79 -3.64 5.69
C THR A 52 -0.18 -3.77 7.08
N LEU A 53 -0.82 -3.15 8.08
CA LEU A 53 -0.49 -3.28 9.49
C LEU A 53 -1.52 -4.15 10.22
N THR A 54 -1.06 -5.30 10.73
CA THR A 54 -1.87 -6.23 11.54
C THR A 54 -1.52 -6.19 13.03
N GLY A 55 -0.35 -5.64 13.37
CA GLY A 55 0.10 -5.49 14.75
C GLY A 55 -0.57 -4.33 15.49
N THR A 56 -0.45 -4.32 16.81
CA THR A 56 -1.15 -3.42 17.73
C THR A 56 -0.19 -2.50 18.48
N GLY A 57 -0.61 -1.27 18.74
CA GLY A 57 0.12 -0.32 19.59
C GLY A 57 1.40 0.24 18.98
N ASN A 58 1.57 0.17 17.65
CA ASN A 58 2.74 0.67 16.96
C ASN A 58 2.69 2.18 16.77
N ILE A 59 3.86 2.80 16.68
CA ILE A 59 4.05 4.19 16.26
C ILE A 59 4.96 4.15 15.03
N LEU A 60 4.39 4.42 13.86
CA LEU A 60 5.12 4.34 12.60
C LEU A 60 5.15 5.71 11.93
N ASP A 61 6.33 6.13 11.52
CA ASP A 61 6.49 7.24 10.58
C ASP A 61 6.73 6.61 9.20
N MET A 62 5.86 6.95 8.24
CA MET A 62 5.80 6.33 6.92
C MET A 62 6.28 7.31 5.86
N TYR A 63 7.21 6.84 5.03
CA TYR A 63 7.85 7.55 3.93
C TYR A 63 7.49 6.89 2.60
N ASP A 64 7.82 7.58 1.51
CA ASP A 64 7.66 7.15 0.11
C ASP A 64 6.21 6.92 -0.34
N ASP A 65 6.03 6.54 -1.61
CA ASP A 65 4.75 6.52 -2.35
C ASP A 65 3.80 5.39 -1.90
N ILE A 66 3.03 5.62 -0.84
CA ILE A 66 1.96 4.70 -0.39
C ILE A 66 0.76 4.80 -1.33
N GLU A 67 0.43 3.72 -2.03
CA GLU A 67 -0.79 3.67 -2.85
C GLU A 67 -2.03 3.36 -1.99
N GLU A 68 -1.97 2.26 -1.24
CA GLU A 68 -3.04 1.81 -0.34
C GLU A 68 -2.52 1.49 1.06
N MET A 69 -3.33 1.81 2.07
CA MET A 69 -3.00 1.52 3.47
C MET A 69 -4.14 0.77 4.18
N VAL A 70 -3.81 -0.38 4.78
CA VAL A 70 -4.73 -1.20 5.57
C VAL A 70 -4.23 -1.31 7.01
N ILE A 71 -5.05 -0.87 7.97
CA ILE A 71 -4.76 -0.96 9.41
C ILE A 71 -5.81 -1.85 10.07
N SER A 72 -5.43 -3.07 10.38
CA SER A 72 -6.32 -4.06 11.02
C SER A 72 -6.03 -4.30 12.49
N GLY A 73 -4.82 -3.98 12.96
CA GLY A 73 -4.50 -3.99 14.39
C GLY A 73 -5.02 -2.76 15.14
N ASP A 74 -4.97 -2.80 16.47
CA ASP A 74 -5.57 -1.78 17.32
C ASP A 74 -4.55 -0.74 17.80
N SER A 75 -5.03 0.46 18.16
CA SER A 75 -4.27 1.48 18.89
C SER A 75 -2.93 1.89 18.25
N ASN A 76 -2.81 1.81 16.93
CA ASN A 76 -1.63 2.27 16.21
C ASN A 76 -1.67 3.78 15.97
N THR A 77 -0.50 4.42 15.91
CA THR A 77 -0.31 5.79 15.45
C THR A 77 0.56 5.76 14.20
N ILE A 78 0.06 6.29 13.10
CA ILE A 78 0.79 6.40 11.84
C ILE A 78 0.94 7.87 11.48
N THR A 79 2.16 8.33 11.24
CA THR A 79 2.49 9.64 10.68
C THR A 79 2.86 9.46 9.22
N ILE A 80 2.14 10.12 8.31
CA ILE A 80 2.53 10.22 6.90
C ILE A 80 3.50 11.39 6.77
N VAL A 81 4.72 11.11 6.31
CA VAL A 81 5.82 12.08 6.30
C VAL A 81 6.03 12.71 4.93
N GLU A 82 5.78 12.00 3.83
CA GLU A 82 6.12 12.51 2.49
C GLU A 82 4.98 12.38 1.46
N ASP A 83 4.06 11.42 1.61
CA ASP A 83 3.00 11.18 0.63
C ASP A 83 2.11 12.38 0.36
N THR A 84 1.82 12.58 -0.92
CA THR A 84 0.90 13.62 -1.39
C THR A 84 -0.49 13.09 -1.75
N GLU A 85 -0.61 11.81 -2.09
CA GLU A 85 -1.89 11.18 -2.42
C GLU A 85 -1.90 9.69 -2.06
N LEU A 86 -2.99 9.23 -1.44
CA LEU A 86 -3.30 7.80 -1.27
C LEU A 86 -4.61 7.49 -1.98
N THR A 87 -4.65 6.36 -2.66
CA THR A 87 -5.88 5.85 -3.30
C THR A 87 -6.87 5.40 -2.22
N GLU A 88 -6.41 4.60 -1.26
CA GLU A 88 -7.29 4.07 -0.21
C GLU A 88 -6.62 3.99 1.16
N LEU A 89 -7.38 4.39 2.19
CA LEU A 89 -7.08 4.09 3.59
C LEU A 89 -8.22 3.27 4.19
N THR A 90 -7.93 2.03 4.59
CA THR A 90 -8.87 1.13 5.22
C THR A 90 -8.45 0.83 6.66
N ILE A 91 -9.30 1.17 7.62
CA ILE A 91 -9.07 0.93 9.05
C ILE A 91 -10.15 -0.01 9.58
N THR A 92 -9.74 -1.24 9.87
CA THR A 92 -10.59 -2.24 10.52
C THR A 92 -10.25 -2.46 11.98
N GLY A 93 -9.15 -1.90 12.49
CA GLY A 93 -8.84 -1.89 13.93
C GLY A 93 -9.59 -0.80 14.71
N THR A 94 -9.40 -0.81 16.02
CA THR A 94 -9.99 0.14 16.98
C THR A 94 -8.93 1.08 17.54
N GLY A 95 -9.26 2.38 17.68
CA GLY A 95 -8.39 3.32 18.38
C GLY A 95 -7.16 3.78 17.60
N ASN A 96 -7.12 3.59 16.27
CA ASN A 96 -5.99 3.98 15.45
C ASN A 96 -5.99 5.49 15.17
N THR A 97 -4.81 6.07 15.01
CA THR A 97 -4.62 7.46 14.60
C THR A 97 -3.75 7.52 13.35
N VAL A 98 -4.23 8.13 12.29
CA VAL A 98 -3.44 8.49 11.09
C VAL A 98 -3.36 10.01 11.04
N LYS A 99 -2.16 10.57 10.89
CA LYS A 99 -1.91 12.01 10.88
C LYS A 99 -0.81 12.35 9.88
N LEU A 100 -0.70 13.63 9.53
CA LEU A 100 0.38 14.15 8.68
C LEU A 100 1.49 14.76 9.52
N GLU A 101 2.73 14.66 9.04
CA GLU A 101 3.83 15.50 9.51
C GLU A 101 3.56 16.99 9.21
N PRO A 102 3.98 17.95 10.06
CA PRO A 102 3.70 19.36 9.84
C PRO A 102 4.26 19.89 8.51
N GLY A 103 3.38 20.49 7.70
CA GLY A 103 3.73 21.09 6.42
C GLY A 103 3.48 20.19 5.22
N ILE A 104 3.14 18.93 5.45
CA ILE A 104 2.74 17.99 4.39
C ILE A 104 1.30 18.22 4.00
N THR A 105 1.02 18.06 2.71
CA THR A 105 -0.33 18.11 2.15
C THR A 105 -0.64 16.79 1.48
N THR A 106 -1.55 16.03 2.08
CA THR A 106 -1.93 14.70 1.58
C THR A 106 -3.43 14.65 1.29
N ARG A 107 -3.76 14.12 0.11
CA ARG A 107 -5.13 13.82 -0.31
C ARG A 107 -5.38 12.32 -0.20
N ILE A 108 -6.53 11.90 0.35
CA ILE A 108 -6.94 10.50 0.30
C ILE A 108 -8.24 10.36 -0.50
N ILE A 109 -8.26 9.50 -1.51
CA ILE A 109 -9.47 9.35 -2.33
C ILE A 109 -10.57 8.67 -1.50
N THR A 110 -10.31 7.51 -0.92
CA THR A 110 -11.30 6.79 -0.12
C THR A 110 -10.78 6.46 1.26
N ILE A 111 -11.55 6.80 2.29
CA ILE A 111 -11.30 6.40 3.68
C ILE A 111 -12.42 5.45 4.10
N ASN A 112 -12.10 4.22 4.47
CA ASN A 112 -13.05 3.24 4.99
C ASN A 112 -12.71 2.93 6.45
N ILE A 113 -13.64 3.20 7.38
CA ILE A 113 -13.45 2.90 8.81
C ILE A 113 -14.57 1.98 9.28
N SER A 114 -14.21 0.76 9.69
CA SER A 114 -15.21 -0.24 10.10
C SER A 114 -15.43 -0.32 11.61
N ASN A 115 -14.41 -0.02 12.42
CA ASN A 115 -14.42 -0.13 13.88
C ASN A 115 -14.30 1.25 14.56
N GLU A 116 -14.27 1.29 15.89
CA GLU A 116 -14.52 2.50 16.69
C GLU A 116 -13.25 3.29 17.07
N ASN A 117 -13.46 4.55 17.49
CA ASN A 117 -12.43 5.44 18.08
C ASN A 117 -11.21 5.71 17.18
N ASN A 118 -11.36 5.63 15.87
CA ASN A 118 -10.29 5.94 14.92
C ASN A 118 -10.26 7.42 14.56
N THR A 119 -9.08 8.01 14.47
CA THR A 119 -8.88 9.40 14.04
C THR A 119 -8.01 9.43 12.79
N VAL A 120 -8.47 10.08 11.73
CA VAL A 120 -7.68 10.35 10.51
C VAL A 120 -7.59 11.85 10.35
N SER A 121 -6.39 12.38 10.19
CA SER A 121 -6.14 13.81 9.96
C SER A 121 -5.33 13.98 8.70
N VAL A 122 -5.95 14.54 7.66
CA VAL A 122 -5.40 14.72 6.31
C VAL A 122 -5.73 16.11 5.78
N SER A 123 -5.13 16.52 4.68
CA SER A 123 -5.45 17.82 4.07
C SER A 123 -6.78 17.78 3.35
N GLU A 124 -6.96 16.77 2.50
CA GLU A 124 -8.16 16.61 1.68
C GLU A 124 -8.60 15.14 1.62
N TYR A 125 -9.90 14.92 1.45
CA TYR A 125 -10.41 13.59 1.11
C TYR A 125 -11.63 13.68 0.19
N VAL A 126 -11.86 12.64 -0.62
CA VAL A 126 -13.06 12.60 -1.49
C VAL A 126 -14.23 11.93 -0.77
N ASN A 127 -14.02 10.68 -0.32
CA ASN A 127 -15.06 9.88 0.35
C ASN A 127 -14.58 9.38 1.71
N ALA A 128 -15.48 9.39 2.69
CA ALA A 128 -15.27 8.77 3.99
C ALA A 128 -16.48 7.90 4.36
N ASN A 129 -16.25 6.60 4.49
CA ASN A 129 -17.26 5.58 4.75
C ASN A 129 -17.07 5.03 6.17
N TYR A 130 -18.18 4.92 6.91
CA TYR A 130 -18.18 4.47 8.31
C TYR A 130 -19.18 3.32 8.49
N ASN A 131 -18.71 2.15 8.94
CA ASN A 131 -19.62 1.06 9.35
C ASN A 131 -20.03 1.18 10.83
N SER A 132 -19.24 1.89 11.64
CA SER A 132 -19.57 2.34 12.99
C SER A 132 -19.19 3.82 13.12
N GLN A 133 -19.99 4.64 13.79
CA GLN A 133 -19.70 6.07 14.02
C GLN A 133 -19.19 6.38 15.44
N ASN A 134 -19.07 5.39 16.31
CA ASN A 134 -18.66 5.62 17.69
C ASN A 134 -17.20 6.07 17.75
N GLY A 135 -16.99 7.36 18.03
CA GLY A 135 -15.67 7.95 18.24
C GLY A 135 -14.79 8.11 16.99
N ASN A 136 -15.30 7.78 15.80
CA ASN A 136 -14.54 7.94 14.56
C ASN A 136 -14.55 9.38 14.09
N THR A 137 -13.39 9.88 13.67
CA THR A 137 -13.24 11.25 13.18
C THR A 137 -12.33 11.28 11.96
N VAL A 138 -12.76 11.92 10.88
CA VAL A 138 -11.90 12.33 9.76
C VAL A 138 -11.83 13.84 9.74
N ASN A 139 -10.64 14.38 10.00
CA ASN A 139 -10.33 15.80 9.94
C ASN A 139 -9.61 16.09 8.62
N GLY A 140 -10.27 16.80 7.72
CA GLY A 140 -9.72 17.21 6.43
C GLY A 140 -10.78 17.95 5.62
N ASN A 141 -10.37 18.61 4.54
CA ASN A 141 -11.31 19.24 3.63
C ASN A 141 -11.93 18.18 2.70
N GLN A 142 -13.24 17.98 2.77
CA GLN A 142 -13.90 17.09 1.82
C GLN A 142 -14.01 17.78 0.46
N VAL A 143 -13.52 17.13 -0.60
CA VAL A 143 -13.55 17.62 -1.98
C VAL A 143 -14.32 16.67 -2.90
N SER A 144 -14.74 17.15 -4.07
CA SER A 144 -15.39 16.30 -5.08
C SER A 144 -14.35 15.50 -5.87
N ALA A 145 -14.76 14.34 -6.39
CA ALA A 145 -13.97 13.65 -7.42
C ALA A 145 -13.80 14.58 -8.64
N GLN A 146 -12.56 14.70 -9.14
CA GLN A 146 -12.22 15.44 -10.36
C GLN A 146 -12.21 14.52 -11.57
#